data_AF-A0A0V8RUA0-F1
#
_entry.id   AF-A0A0V8RUA0-F1
#
_cell.length_a   1.000
_cell.length_b   1.000
_cell.length_c   1.000
_cell.angle_alpha   90.00
_cell.angle_beta   90.00
_cell.angle_gamma   90.00
#
_symmetry.space_group_name_H-M   'P 1'
#
loop_
_entity.id
_entity.type
_entity.pdbx_description
1 polymer ?
#
loop_
_entity_poly.entity_id
_entity_poly.type
_entity_poly.pdbx_seq_one_letter_code
_entity_poly.pdbx_strand_id
1 'polypeptide(L)'
;MLDPRREARRLTIQLENFIRVLRRIPGLEKPSAKTMRGVIADFLKYMSDLAVYAQRLGVGSESLYALMARCSKLLTEVGWAIGTLDAAAALQEIDTARAVRSLAERLVSDPCMGELEEELRKIRMMVEGGEG
;
A
#
# COMPACT_ATOMS: atom_id res chain seq x y z
N MET A 1 15.63 20.15 9.91
CA MET A 1 15.27 19.36 8.71
C MET A 1 15.35 17.89 9.06
N LEU A 2 14.35 17.09 8.72
CA LEU A 2 14.44 15.62 8.83
C LEU A 2 15.42 15.10 7.77
N ASP A 3 16.29 14.17 8.16
CA ASP A 3 17.21 13.50 7.25
C ASP A 3 16.43 12.72 6.19
N PRO A 4 16.56 13.06 4.89
CA PRO A 4 15.86 12.38 3.81
C PRO A 4 16.11 10.88 3.76
N ARG A 5 17.33 10.41 4.09
CA ARG A 5 17.66 8.98 4.12
C ARG A 5 16.90 8.27 5.23
N ARG A 6 16.94 8.83 6.44
CA ARG A 6 16.19 8.29 7.58
C ARG A 6 14.69 8.18 7.31
N GLU A 7 14.09 9.19 6.69
CA GLU A 7 12.67 9.15 6.33
C GLU A 7 12.38 8.15 5.22
N ALA A 8 13.16 8.09 4.13
CA ALA A 8 12.99 7.08 3.08
C ALA A 8 13.06 5.64 3.65
N ARG A 9 14.00 5.38 4.57
CA ARG A 9 14.10 4.11 5.28
C ARG A 9 12.86 3.82 6.12
N ARG A 10 12.38 4.80 6.88
CA ARG A 10 11.15 4.64 7.68
C ARG A 10 9.95 4.34 6.77
N LEU A 11 9.79 5.07 5.67
CA LEU A 11 8.68 4.94 4.74
C LEU A 11 8.67 3.56 4.05
N THR A 12 9.82 3.07 3.61
CA THR A 12 9.94 1.72 3.03
C THR A 12 9.52 0.63 4.02
N ILE A 13 9.96 0.72 5.28
CA ILE A 13 9.55 -0.23 6.34
C ILE A 13 8.04 -0.16 6.61
N GLN A 14 7.46 1.05 6.65
CA GLN A 14 6.02 1.21 6.85
C GLN A 14 5.23 0.60 5.70
N LEU A 15 5.63 0.84 4.45
CA LEU A 15 4.97 0.27 3.27
C LEU A 15 5.07 -1.25 3.25
N GLU A 16 6.23 -1.84 3.55
CA GLU A 16 6.37 -3.30 3.70
C GLU A 16 5.43 -3.85 4.78
N ASN A 17 5.30 -3.16 5.92
CA ASN A 17 4.37 -3.55 6.97
C ASN A 17 2.91 -3.49 6.48
N PHE A 18 2.54 -2.47 5.72
CA PHE A 18 1.20 -2.41 5.14
C PHE A 18 0.94 -3.54 4.13
N ILE A 19 1.91 -3.90 3.30
CA ILE A 19 1.80 -5.07 2.41
C ILE A 19 1.54 -6.35 3.24
N ARG A 20 2.27 -6.54 4.35
CA ARG A 20 2.04 -7.67 5.28
C ARG A 20 0.66 -7.62 5.94
N VAL A 21 0.19 -6.44 6.33
CA VAL A 21 -1.15 -6.26 6.90
C VAL A 21 -2.21 -6.61 5.87
N LEU A 22 -2.12 -6.07 4.64
CA LEU A 22 -3.04 -6.39 3.55
C LEU A 22 -3.12 -7.89 3.28
N ARG A 23 -1.97 -8.59 3.24
CA ARG A 23 -1.89 -10.06 3.08
C ARG A 23 -2.58 -10.84 4.21
N ARG A 24 -2.74 -10.27 5.39
CA ARG A 24 -3.40 -10.91 6.53
C ARG A 24 -4.91 -10.70 6.54
N ILE A 25 -5.42 -9.64 5.90
CA ILE A 25 -6.84 -9.30 5.90
C ILE A 25 -7.72 -10.46 5.41
N PRO A 26 -7.38 -11.18 4.33
CA PRO A 26 -8.18 -12.33 3.89
C PRO A 26 -8.31 -13.45 4.92
N GLY A 27 -7.35 -13.57 5.84
CA GLY A 27 -7.35 -14.59 6.90
C GLY A 27 -8.08 -14.17 8.18
N LEU A 28 -8.54 -12.93 8.29
CA LEU A 28 -9.29 -12.48 9.47
C LEU A 28 -10.65 -13.18 9.54
N GLU A 29 -11.12 -13.47 10.75
CA GLU A 29 -12.46 -14.04 10.96
C GLU A 29 -13.53 -13.10 10.41
N LYS A 30 -13.39 -11.79 10.71
CA LYS A 30 -14.29 -10.71 10.27
C LYS A 30 -13.50 -9.53 9.73
N PRO A 31 -13.03 -9.56 8.47
CA PRO A 31 -12.38 -8.40 7.87
C PRO A 31 -13.40 -7.26 7.72
N SER A 32 -13.01 -6.04 8.09
CA SER A 32 -13.92 -4.88 8.08
C SER A 32 -13.57 -3.89 6.96
N ALA A 33 -14.60 -3.30 6.37
CA ALA A 33 -14.47 -2.23 5.38
C ALA A 33 -13.72 -1.01 5.96
N LYS A 34 -13.90 -0.72 7.25
CA LYS A 34 -13.19 0.36 7.96
C LYS A 34 -11.69 0.09 8.02
N THR A 35 -11.28 -1.11 8.43
CA THR A 35 -9.86 -1.50 8.49
C THR A 35 -9.22 -1.43 7.11
N MET A 36 -9.88 -1.99 6.10
CA MET A 36 -9.35 -2.03 4.75
C MET A 36 -9.20 -0.61 4.15
N ARG A 37 -10.20 0.26 4.31
CA ARG A 37 -10.09 1.67 3.89
C ARG A 37 -8.97 2.42 4.60
N GLY A 38 -8.83 2.25 5.92
CA GLY A 38 -7.77 2.89 6.68
C GLY A 38 -6.39 2.47 6.19
N VAL A 39 -6.17 1.17 6.01
CA VAL A 39 -4.92 0.61 5.47
C VAL A 39 -4.62 1.17 4.08
N ILE A 40 -5.62 1.21 3.17
CA ILE A 40 -5.43 1.74 1.81
C ILE A 40 -5.07 3.24 1.84
N ALA A 41 -5.78 4.03 2.64
CA ALA A 41 -5.55 5.47 2.74
C ALA A 41 -4.13 5.78 3.26
N ASP A 42 -3.71 5.07 4.31
CA ASP A 42 -2.36 5.20 4.84
C ASP A 42 -1.33 4.75 3.80
N PHE A 43 -1.55 3.61 3.13
CA PHE A 43 -0.64 3.10 2.09
C PHE A 43 -0.40 4.15 0.99
N LEU A 44 -1.48 4.72 0.44
CA LEU A 44 -1.41 5.75 -0.60
C LEU A 44 -0.62 6.98 -0.14
N LYS A 45 -0.86 7.44 1.09
CA LYS A 45 -0.10 8.55 1.69
C LYS A 45 1.38 8.21 1.78
N TYR A 46 1.74 7.06 2.33
CA TYR A 46 3.14 6.65 2.49
C TYR A 46 3.86 6.44 1.15
N MET A 47 3.15 6.00 0.11
CA MET A 47 3.70 5.95 -1.25
C MET A 47 3.99 7.37 -1.76
N SER A 48 3.05 8.30 -1.63
CA SER A 48 3.27 9.69 -2.05
C SER A 48 4.47 10.30 -1.33
N ASP A 49 4.58 10.09 -0.02
CA ASP A 49 5.71 10.57 0.77
C ASP A 49 7.02 9.94 0.28
N LEU A 50 7.05 8.62 0.06
CA LEU A 50 8.23 7.93 -0.43
C LEU A 50 8.69 8.46 -1.79
N ALA A 51 7.77 8.75 -2.71
CA ALA A 51 8.11 9.30 -4.01
C ALA A 51 8.87 10.63 -3.89
N VAL A 52 8.44 11.51 -2.98
CA VAL A 52 9.12 12.79 -2.71
C VAL A 52 10.53 12.56 -2.18
N TYR A 53 10.71 11.65 -1.22
CA TYR A 53 12.03 11.36 -0.66
C TYR A 53 12.95 10.64 -1.64
N ALA A 54 12.42 9.70 -2.43
CA ALA A 54 13.16 8.98 -3.45
C ALA A 54 13.70 9.94 -4.52
N GLN A 55 12.89 10.91 -4.94
CA GLN A 55 13.31 11.96 -5.87
C GLN A 55 14.46 12.80 -5.29
N ARG A 56 14.33 13.25 -4.03
CA ARG A 56 15.33 14.08 -3.36
C ARG A 56 16.67 13.37 -3.17
N LEU A 57 16.63 12.05 -2.93
CA LEU A 57 17.82 11.23 -2.72
C LEU A 57 18.46 10.73 -4.02
N GLY A 58 17.83 10.97 -5.18
CA GLY A 58 18.30 10.42 -6.46
C GLY A 58 18.18 8.90 -6.57
N VAL A 59 17.35 8.27 -5.73
CA VAL A 59 17.10 6.81 -5.75
C VAL A 59 15.78 6.46 -6.47
N GLY A 60 15.03 7.48 -6.92
CA GLY A 60 13.85 7.28 -7.75
C GLY A 60 14.21 6.96 -9.20
N SER A 61 13.37 6.15 -9.85
CA SER A 61 13.47 5.84 -11.28
C SER A 61 12.10 5.99 -11.96
N GLU A 62 12.09 6.17 -13.28
CA GLU A 62 10.84 6.20 -14.05
C GLU A 62 10.03 4.90 -13.85
N SER A 63 10.72 3.76 -13.80
CA SER A 63 10.11 2.46 -13.52
C SER A 63 9.46 2.41 -12.13
N LEU A 64 10.11 2.97 -11.10
CA LEU A 64 9.53 3.06 -9.75
C LEU A 64 8.25 3.90 -9.77
N TYR A 65 8.27 5.09 -10.37
CA TYR A 65 7.10 5.97 -10.37
C TYR A 65 5.94 5.39 -11.19
N ALA A 66 6.24 4.71 -12.32
CA ALA A 66 5.23 4.00 -13.10
C ALA A 66 4.60 2.86 -12.29
N LEU A 67 5.40 2.09 -11.55
CA LEU A 67 4.92 1.06 -10.64
C LEU A 67 4.05 1.65 -9.53
N MET A 68 4.51 2.71 -8.86
CA MET A 68 3.74 3.37 -7.80
C MET A 68 2.42 3.93 -8.30
N ALA A 69 2.37 4.49 -9.51
CA ALA A 69 1.13 4.94 -10.14
C ALA A 69 0.18 3.76 -10.39
N ARG A 70 0.69 2.62 -10.88
CA ARG A 70 -0.10 1.40 -11.08
C ARG A 70 -0.65 0.82 -9.77
N CYS A 71 0.18 0.70 -8.74
CA CYS A 71 -0.25 0.27 -7.40
C CYS A 71 -1.29 1.23 -6.81
N SER A 72 -1.06 2.54 -6.95
CA SER A 72 -1.99 3.57 -6.46
C SER A 72 -3.35 3.49 -7.13
N LYS A 73 -3.38 3.24 -8.44
CA LYS A 73 -4.63 3.04 -9.19
C LYS A 73 -5.40 1.84 -8.64
N LEU A 74 -4.76 0.69 -8.50
CA LEU A 74 -5.39 -0.51 -7.94
C LEU A 74 -5.93 -0.28 -6.51
N LEU A 75 -5.09 0.30 -5.64
CA LEU A 75 -5.47 0.63 -4.25
C LEU A 75 -6.66 1.57 -4.21
N THR A 76 -6.69 2.56 -5.09
CA THR A 76 -7.81 3.50 -5.23
C THR A 76 -9.06 2.76 -5.67
N GLU A 77 -9.02 1.97 -6.75
CA GLU A 77 -10.16 1.19 -7.25
C GLU A 77 -10.75 0.27 -6.16
N VAL A 78 -9.88 -0.43 -5.42
CA VAL A 78 -10.31 -1.28 -4.30
C VAL A 78 -10.92 -0.44 -3.17
N GLY A 79 -10.30 0.70 -2.83
CA GLY A 79 -10.82 1.63 -1.83
C GLY A 79 -12.21 2.16 -2.16
N TRP A 80 -12.45 2.51 -3.43
CA TRP A 80 -13.77 2.89 -3.94
C TRP A 80 -14.78 1.76 -3.82
N ALA A 81 -14.43 0.54 -4.26
CA ALA A 81 -15.30 -0.62 -4.15
C ALA A 81 -15.72 -0.90 -2.69
N ILE A 82 -14.79 -0.77 -1.74
CA ILE A 82 -15.10 -0.92 -0.30
C ILE A 82 -16.02 0.20 0.18
N GLY A 83 -15.81 1.44 -0.25
CA GLY A 83 -16.67 2.57 0.09
C GLY A 83 -18.11 2.34 -0.39
N THR A 84 -18.27 1.85 -1.62
CA THR A 84 -19.59 1.48 -2.18
C THR A 84 -20.23 0.32 -1.42
N LEU A 85 -19.46 -0.72 -1.08
CA LEU A 85 -19.96 -1.86 -0.30
C LEU A 85 -20.46 -1.44 1.09
N ASP A 86 -19.73 -0.55 1.78
CA ASP A 86 -20.10 -0.05 3.10
C ASP A 86 -21.43 0.73 3.06
N ALA A 87 -21.60 1.58 2.04
CA ALA A 87 -22.85 2.32 1.81
C ALA A 87 -24.02 1.38 1.46
N ALA A 88 -23.78 0.36 0.64
CA ALA A 88 -24.81 -0.62 0.26
C ALA A 88 -25.21 -1.53 1.43
N ALA A 89 -24.25 -1.95 2.26
CA ALA A 89 -24.51 -2.79 3.42
C ALA A 89 -25.32 -2.07 4.50
N ALA A 90 -25.13 -0.76 4.66
CA ALA A 90 -25.98 0.07 5.51
C ALA A 90 -27.45 0.10 5.06
N LEU A 91 -27.74 -0.29 3.80
CA LEU A 91 -29.07 -0.26 3.20
C LEU A 91 -29.71 -1.66 3.03
N GLN A 92 -28.93 -2.75 2.90
CA GLN A 92 -29.46 -4.04 2.43
C GLN A 92 -28.90 -5.32 3.11
N GLU A 93 -28.42 -5.27 4.36
CA GLU A 93 -27.94 -6.48 5.10
C GLU A 93 -26.94 -7.36 4.31
N ILE A 94 -26.05 -6.73 3.55
CA ILE A 94 -25.05 -7.45 2.76
C ILE A 94 -23.98 -8.04 3.68
N ASP A 95 -23.54 -9.27 3.41
CA ASP A 95 -22.34 -9.87 4.03
C ASP A 95 -21.07 -9.12 3.56
N THR A 96 -20.79 -8.02 4.27
CA THR A 96 -19.62 -7.17 4.03
C THR A 96 -18.32 -7.90 4.24
N ALA A 97 -18.26 -8.84 5.19
CA ALA A 97 -17.03 -9.56 5.52
C ALA A 97 -16.55 -10.40 4.33
N ARG A 98 -17.48 -11.10 3.66
CA ARG A 98 -17.15 -11.87 2.46
C ARG A 98 -16.70 -10.98 1.30
N ALA A 99 -17.37 -9.86 1.07
CA ALA A 99 -17.01 -8.93 -0.01
C ALA A 99 -15.65 -8.27 0.24
N VAL A 100 -15.36 -7.83 1.47
CA VAL A 100 -14.06 -7.27 1.86
C VAL A 100 -12.95 -8.30 1.68
N ARG A 101 -13.20 -9.57 2.04
CA ARG A 101 -12.23 -10.67 1.84
C ARG A 101 -11.86 -10.81 0.37
N SER A 102 -12.85 -10.91 -0.51
CA SER A 102 -12.64 -11.04 -1.95
C SER A 102 -11.85 -9.87 -2.55
N LEU A 103 -12.15 -8.63 -2.11
CA LEU A 103 -11.39 -7.45 -2.53
C LEU A 103 -9.96 -7.45 -2.01
N ALA A 104 -9.74 -7.89 -0.76
CA ALA A 104 -8.40 -8.02 -0.20
C ALA A 104 -7.58 -9.10 -0.91
N GLU A 105 -8.18 -10.25 -1.24
CA GLU A 105 -7.55 -11.32 -2.02
C GLU A 105 -7.13 -10.83 -3.41
N ARG A 106 -8.02 -10.10 -4.10
CA ARG A 106 -7.71 -9.48 -5.39
C ARG A 106 -6.54 -8.50 -5.28
N LEU A 107 -6.55 -7.65 -4.25
CA LEU A 107 -5.50 -6.65 -4.04
C LEU A 107 -4.13 -7.32 -3.80
N VAL A 108 -4.06 -8.34 -2.94
CA VAL A 108 -2.78 -8.98 -2.57
C VAL A 108 -2.26 -9.96 -3.60
N SER A 109 -3.12 -10.45 -4.49
CA SER A 109 -2.75 -11.32 -5.60
C SER A 109 -2.30 -10.54 -6.85
N ASP A 110 -2.54 -9.22 -6.88
CA ASP A 110 -2.09 -8.39 -7.99
C ASP A 110 -0.55 -8.31 -8.02
N PRO A 111 0.09 -8.55 -9.18
CA PRO A 111 1.55 -8.53 -9.31
C PRO A 111 2.20 -7.23 -8.82
N CYS A 112 1.47 -6.11 -8.88
CA CYS A 112 2.00 -4.81 -8.47
C CYS A 112 2.41 -4.79 -6.99
N MET A 113 1.76 -5.58 -6.12
CA MET A 113 2.15 -5.67 -4.70
C MET A 113 3.50 -6.35 -4.50
N GLY A 114 3.78 -7.41 -5.28
CA GLY A 114 5.06 -8.11 -5.24
C GLY A 114 6.20 -7.28 -5.84
N GLU A 115 5.94 -6.65 -6.99
CA GLU A 115 6.88 -5.73 -7.63
C GLU A 115 7.22 -4.54 -6.72
N LEU A 116 6.21 -3.96 -6.05
CA LEU A 116 6.42 -2.85 -5.14
C LEU A 116 7.26 -3.28 -3.93
N GLU A 117 6.99 -4.46 -3.35
CA GLU A 117 7.80 -4.99 -2.24
C GLU A 117 9.28 -5.18 -2.64
N GLU A 118 9.56 -5.57 -3.88
CA GLU A 118 10.92 -5.68 -4.41
C GLU A 118 11.59 -4.31 -4.56
N GLU A 119 10.90 -3.33 -5.14
CA GLU A 119 11.43 -1.97 -5.28
C GLU A 119 11.66 -1.29 -3.91
N LEU A 120 10.78 -1.51 -2.93
CA LEU A 120 10.98 -1.03 -1.57
C LEU A 120 12.26 -1.60 -0.94
N ARG A 121 12.54 -2.89 -1.17
CA ARG A 121 13.78 -3.53 -0.72
C ARG A 121 15.01 -2.92 -1.38
N LYS A 122 14.98 -2.66 -2.69
CA LYS A 122 16.07 -1.98 -3.41
C LYS A 122 16.33 -0.58 -2.86
N ILE A 123 15.28 0.23 -2.69
CA ILE A 123 15.39 1.58 -2.13
C ILE A 123 16.01 1.52 -0.74
N ARG A 124 15.56 0.61 0.13
CA ARG A 124 16.14 0.44 1.47
C ARG A 124 17.65 0.13 1.39
N MET A 125 18.06 -0.80 0.53
CA MET A 125 19.48 -1.12 0.34
C MET A 125 20.30 0.08 -0.15
N MET A 126 19.77 0.88 -1.08
CA MET A 126 20.46 2.09 -1.55
C MET A 126 20.59 3.16 -0.45
N VAL A 127 19.58 3.27 0.40
CA VAL A 127 19.57 4.25 1.51
C VAL A 127 20.45 3.80 2.67
N GLU A 128 20.54 2.50 2.95
CA GLU A 128 21.39 1.92 4.01
C GLU A 128 22.86 1.77 3.56
N GLY A 129 23.12 1.44 2.30
CA GLY A 129 24.46 1.22 1.75
C GLY A 129 25.25 2.48 1.39
N GLY A 130 24.69 3.67 1.61
CA GLY A 130 25.35 4.95 1.36
C GLY A 130 26.27 5.45 2.49
N GLU A 131 26.61 4.60 3.46
CA GLU A 131 27.67 4.82 4.45
C GLU A 131 28.99 4.31 3.87
N GLY A 132 29.65 5.14 3.05
CA GLY A 132 30.97 4.89 2.47
C GLY A 132 31.69 6.19 2.20
#